data_AF-A0A5B8UUU7-F1
#
_entry.id   AF-A0A5B8UUU7-F1
#
_cell.length_a   1.000
_cell.length_b   1.000
_cell.length_c   1.000
_cell.angle_alpha   90.00
_cell.angle_beta   90.00
_cell.angle_gamma   90.00
#
_symmetry.space_group_name_H-M   'P 1'
#
loop_
_entity.id
_entity.type
_entity.pdbx_description
1 polymer ?
#
loop_
_entity_poly.entity_id
_entity_poly.type
_entity_poly.pdbx_seq_one_letter_code
_entity_poly.pdbx_strand_id
1 'polypeptide(L)'
;MKHSHFLYSLKIWLSSAVIAPVLFFVSQLFTNPRQCDLSEIGIYPFLLVIELIFSFVTWLVFWAFIETVAWATKDNLLRKCLISFIGIALTIGTFSVFSMIESYSLLDFPFVMMLANALLIALGTWYFNVEPKINSETLPDSTLSINSNEN
;
A
#
# COMPACT_ATOMS: atom_id res chain seq x y z
N MET A 1 2.96 -15.28 15.21
CA MET A 1 2.81 -15.09 13.74
C MET A 1 3.72 -13.95 13.32
N LYS A 2 4.49 -14.09 12.23
CA LYS A 2 5.47 -13.08 11.82
C LYS A 2 4.74 -11.81 11.37
N HIS A 3 4.77 -10.77 12.22
CA HIS A 3 4.10 -9.48 12.00
C HIS A 3 4.68 -8.64 10.84
N SER A 4 5.67 -9.15 10.10
CA SER A 4 6.35 -8.41 9.03
C SER A 4 5.42 -8.04 7.87
N HIS A 5 4.52 -8.94 7.46
CA HIS A 5 3.63 -8.70 6.32
C HIS A 5 2.51 -7.70 6.65
N PHE A 6 2.01 -7.72 7.88
CA PHE A 6 1.01 -6.77 8.36
C PHE A 6 1.61 -5.35 8.44
N LEU A 7 2.80 -5.21 9.02
CA LEU A 7 3.48 -3.91 9.09
C LEU A 7 3.85 -3.40 7.69
N TYR A 8 4.19 -4.29 6.76
CA TYR A 8 4.44 -3.95 5.37
C TYR A 8 3.20 -3.40 4.68
N SER A 9 2.06 -4.11 4.74
CA SER A 9 0.80 -3.64 4.13
C SER A 9 0.32 -2.34 4.77
N LEU A 10 0.44 -2.23 6.10
CA LEU A 10 0.08 -1.03 6.84
C LEU A 10 0.93 0.18 6.43
N LYS A 11 2.25 0.03 6.26
CA LYS A 11 3.13 1.11 5.79
C LYS A 11 2.75 1.59 4.40
N ILE A 12 2.50 0.67 3.47
CA ILE A 12 2.09 1.03 2.09
C ILE A 12 0.76 1.78 2.13
N TRP A 13 -0.24 1.23 2.80
CA TRP A 13 -1.57 1.84 2.86
C TRP A 13 -1.55 3.20 3.58
N LEU A 14 -0.88 3.32 4.72
CA LEU A 14 -0.82 4.59 5.44
C LEU A 14 -0.07 5.64 4.63
N SER A 15 0.99 5.25 3.91
CA SER A 15 1.70 6.16 3.01
C SER A 15 0.81 6.62 1.86
N SER A 16 -0.01 5.75 1.26
CA SER A 16 -0.91 6.16 0.19
C SER A 16 -2.03 7.05 0.71
N ALA A 17 -2.70 6.66 1.80
CA ALA A 17 -3.82 7.39 2.37
C ALA A 17 -3.45 8.79 2.90
N VAL A 18 -2.20 8.99 3.34
CA VAL A 18 -1.73 10.32 3.79
C VAL A 18 -1.20 11.15 2.62
N ILE A 19 -0.42 10.55 1.70
CA ILE A 19 0.25 11.29 0.63
C ILE A 19 -0.71 11.61 -0.52
N ALA A 20 -1.71 10.77 -0.81
CA ALA A 20 -2.64 10.99 -1.92
C ALA A 20 -3.44 12.30 -1.79
N PRO A 21 -4.06 12.63 -0.63
CA PRO A 21 -4.65 13.95 -0.41
C PRO A 21 -3.67 15.09 -0.65
N VAL A 22 -2.42 14.97 -0.18
CA VAL A 22 -1.41 16.02 -0.36
C VAL A 22 -1.09 16.22 -1.84
N LEU A 23 -0.90 15.13 -2.59
CA LEU A 23 -0.68 15.19 -4.03
C LEU A 23 -1.87 15.81 -4.77
N PHE A 24 -3.09 15.52 -4.33
CA PHE A 24 -4.28 16.15 -4.89
C PHE A 24 -4.26 17.68 -4.70
N PHE A 25 -4.04 18.17 -3.48
CA PHE A 25 -3.96 19.61 -3.22
C PHE A 25 -2.81 20.27 -4.00
N VAL A 26 -1.65 19.62 -4.08
CA VAL A 26 -0.53 20.10 -4.89
C VAL A 26 -0.91 20.16 -6.36
N SER A 27 -1.62 19.16 -6.90
CA SER A 27 -2.06 19.16 -8.30
C SER A 27 -3.03 20.31 -8.61
N GLN A 28 -3.92 20.67 -7.68
CA GLN A 28 -4.85 21.79 -7.85
C GLN A 28 -4.15 23.14 -7.91
N LEU A 29 -3.08 23.33 -7.12
CA LEU A 29 -2.26 24.54 -7.18
C LEU A 29 -1.64 24.79 -8.56
N PHE A 30 -1.25 23.72 -9.26
CA PHE A 30 -0.66 23.84 -10.60
C PHE A 30 -1.69 23.91 -11.72
N THR A 31 -2.83 23.22 -11.57
CA THR A 31 -3.80 23.05 -12.65
C THR A 31 -4.86 24.15 -12.67
N ASN A 32 -5.30 24.64 -11.50
CA ASN A 32 -6.31 25.69 -11.37
C ASN A 32 -5.99 26.68 -10.23
N PRO A 33 -4.89 27.45 -10.33
CA PRO A 33 -4.45 28.35 -9.26
C PRO A 33 -5.46 29.45 -8.89
N ARG A 34 -6.40 29.78 -9.79
CA ARG A 34 -7.44 30.80 -9.55
C ARG A 34 -8.66 30.28 -8.78
N GLN A 35 -8.85 28.95 -8.71
CA GLN A 35 -9.95 28.30 -7.99
C GLN A 35 -9.48 27.65 -6.69
N CYS A 36 -8.16 27.63 -6.45
CA CYS A 36 -7.59 27.12 -5.20
C CYS A 36 -7.85 28.13 -4.07
N ASP A 37 -9.07 28.15 -3.55
CA ASP A 37 -9.39 28.91 -2.35
C ASP A 37 -8.79 28.19 -1.13
N LEU A 38 -7.87 28.86 -0.44
CA LEU A 38 -7.23 28.33 0.77
C LEU A 38 -8.26 28.09 1.89
N SER A 39 -9.49 28.63 1.76
CA SER A 39 -10.63 28.31 2.62
C SER A 39 -11.01 26.83 2.59
N GLU A 40 -10.74 26.11 1.50
CA GLU A 40 -11.04 24.67 1.35
C GLU A 40 -10.00 23.76 2.02
N ILE A 41 -8.86 24.29 2.47
CA ILE A 41 -7.87 23.52 3.27
C ILE A 41 -8.52 22.96 4.55
N GLY A 42 -9.52 23.66 5.09
CA GLY A 42 -10.28 23.18 6.26
C GLY A 42 -11.03 21.87 6.03
N ILE A 43 -11.28 21.50 4.77
CA ILE A 43 -11.96 20.24 4.39
C ILE A 43 -10.97 19.07 4.32
N TYR A 44 -9.66 19.34 4.26
CA TYR A 44 -8.62 18.30 4.19
C TYR A 44 -8.73 17.21 5.27
N PRO A 45 -8.87 17.53 6.58
CA PRO A 45 -8.94 16.51 7.62
C PRO A 45 -10.18 15.64 7.47
N PHE A 46 -11.28 16.22 6.98
CA PHE A 46 -12.54 15.50 6.75
C PHE A 46 -12.40 14.50 5.59
N LEU A 47 -11.80 14.92 4.47
CA LEU A 47 -11.53 14.04 3.33
C LEU A 47 -10.59 12.90 3.71
N LEU A 48 -9.53 13.19 4.46
CA LEU A 48 -8.57 12.19 4.93
C LEU A 48 -9.24 11.15 5.84
N VAL A 49 -10.13 11.57 6.74
CA VAL A 49 -10.87 10.66 7.62
C VAL A 49 -11.82 9.77 6.81
N ILE A 50 -12.57 10.33 5.86
CA ILE A 50 -13.45 9.56 4.98
C ILE A 50 -12.64 8.55 4.16
N GLU A 51 -11.56 8.99 3.52
CA GLU A 51 -10.68 8.12 2.74
C GLU A 51 -10.11 6.99 3.59
N LEU A 52 -9.64 7.28 4.82
CA LEU A 52 -9.14 6.25 5.73
C LEU A 52 -10.21 5.23 6.08
N ILE A 53 -11.43 5.66 6.41
CA ILE A 53 -12.52 4.74 6.77
C ILE A 53 -12.89 3.84 5.59
N PHE A 54 -13.05 4.39 4.39
CA PHE A 54 -13.41 3.61 3.22
C PHE A 54 -12.28 2.70 2.75
N SER A 55 -11.05 3.20 2.73
CA SER A 55 -9.88 2.42 2.30
C SER A 55 -9.45 1.38 3.33
N PHE A 56 -9.92 1.45 4.58
CA PHE A 56 -9.61 0.46 5.62
C PHE A 56 -10.09 -0.94 5.24
N VAL A 57 -11.29 -1.07 4.67
CA VAL A 57 -11.81 -2.36 4.22
C VAL A 57 -10.97 -2.90 3.06
N THR A 58 -10.65 -2.03 2.09
CA THR A 58 -9.78 -2.37 0.96
C THR A 58 -8.38 -2.79 1.42
N TRP A 59 -7.85 -2.15 2.47
CA TRP A 59 -6.58 -2.50 3.08
C TRP A 59 -6.60 -3.89 3.73
N LEU A 60 -7.67 -4.25 4.44
CA LEU A 60 -7.80 -5.60 5.02
C LEU A 60 -7.78 -6.67 3.92
N VAL A 61 -8.48 -6.43 2.83
CA VAL A 61 -8.49 -7.32 1.65
C VAL A 61 -7.09 -7.38 1.03
N PHE A 62 -6.43 -6.23 0.86
CA PHE A 62 -5.07 -6.14 0.32
C PHE A 62 -4.06 -6.90 1.16
N TRP A 63 -4.15 -6.80 2.49
CA TRP A 63 -3.31 -7.56 3.41
C TRP A 63 -3.48 -9.08 3.25
N ALA A 64 -4.71 -9.57 3.16
CA ALA A 64 -4.97 -10.99 2.92
C ALA A 64 -4.37 -11.49 1.59
N PHE A 65 -4.42 -10.66 0.54
CA PHE A 65 -3.77 -10.96 -0.73
C PHE A 65 -2.24 -10.98 -0.63
N ILE A 66 -1.62 -10.02 0.08
CA ILE A 66 -0.17 -10.01 0.31
C ILE A 66 0.27 -11.32 0.99
N GLU A 67 -0.47 -11.77 2.00
CA GLU A 67 -0.16 -13.02 2.68
C GLU A 67 -0.26 -14.22 1.74
N THR A 68 -1.30 -14.27 0.91
CA THR A 68 -1.50 -15.31 -0.10
C THR A 68 -0.36 -15.34 -1.12
N VAL A 69 0.03 -14.19 -1.66
CA VAL A 69 1.12 -14.06 -2.64
C VAL A 69 2.47 -14.39 -2.01
N ALA A 70 2.71 -13.97 -0.76
CA ALA A 70 3.94 -14.27 -0.04
C ALA A 70 4.12 -15.77 0.21
N TRP A 71 3.03 -16.52 0.34
CA TRP A 71 3.07 -17.98 0.43
C TRP A 71 3.24 -18.66 -0.94
N ALA A 72 2.56 -18.16 -1.98
CA ALA A 72 2.55 -18.78 -3.30
C ALA A 72 3.84 -18.59 -4.10
N THR A 73 4.59 -17.51 -3.89
CA THR A 73 5.71 -17.14 -4.76
C THR A 73 7.03 -17.04 -4.00
N LYS A 74 8.08 -17.73 -4.46
CA LYS A 74 9.45 -17.63 -3.89
C LYS A 74 10.27 -16.49 -4.48
N ASP A 75 9.98 -16.08 -5.71
CA ASP A 75 10.66 -14.98 -6.39
C ASP A 75 10.20 -13.61 -5.86
N ASN A 76 11.16 -12.77 -5.47
CA ASN A 76 10.92 -11.44 -4.93
C ASN A 76 10.40 -10.46 -5.98
N LEU A 77 10.85 -10.55 -7.24
CA LEU A 77 10.40 -9.65 -8.32
C LEU A 77 8.95 -9.95 -8.68
N LEU A 78 8.63 -11.23 -8.92
CA LEU A 78 7.27 -11.66 -9.23
C LEU A 78 6.30 -11.32 -8.09
N ARG A 79 6.74 -11.49 -6.83
CA ARG A 79 5.97 -11.09 -5.65
C ARG A 79 5.65 -9.58 -5.65
N LYS A 80 6.63 -8.71 -5.90
CA LYS A 80 6.41 -7.25 -5.96
C LYS A 80 5.46 -6.88 -7.10
N CYS A 81 5.62 -7.48 -8.29
CA CYS A 81 4.72 -7.25 -9.42
C CYS A 81 3.26 -7.66 -9.10
N LEU A 82 3.06 -8.83 -8.51
CA LEU A 82 1.71 -9.31 -8.13
C LEU A 82 1.08 -8.43 -7.06
N ILE A 83 1.82 -8.06 -6.01
CA ILE A 83 1.31 -7.17 -4.96
C ILE A 83 0.94 -5.81 -5.54
N SER A 84 1.79 -5.24 -6.40
CA SER A 84 1.51 -3.96 -7.05
C SER A 84 0.26 -4.04 -7.93
N PHE A 85 0.11 -5.10 -8.72
CA PHE A 85 -1.05 -5.29 -9.60
C PHE A 85 -2.35 -5.42 -8.81
N ILE A 86 -2.36 -6.24 -7.75
CA ILE A 86 -3.51 -6.42 -6.87
C ILE A 86 -3.88 -5.11 -6.17
N GLY A 87 -2.89 -4.37 -5.69
CA GLY A 87 -3.10 -3.08 -5.03
C GLY A 87 -3.74 -2.04 -5.96
N ILE A 88 -3.25 -1.93 -7.20
CA ILE A 88 -3.84 -1.06 -8.23
C ILE A 88 -5.28 -1.51 -8.53
N ALA A 89 -5.51 -2.81 -8.77
CA ALA A 89 -6.83 -3.34 -9.09
C ALA A 89 -7.86 -3.10 -7.97
N LEU A 90 -7.47 -3.30 -6.70
CA LEU A 90 -8.32 -3.01 -5.55
C LEU A 90 -8.63 -1.52 -5.40
N THR A 91 -7.65 -0.65 -5.68
CA THR A 91 -7.84 0.81 -5.66
C THR A 91 -8.85 1.22 -6.72
N ILE A 92 -8.62 0.82 -7.97
CA ILE A 92 -9.54 1.09 -9.09
C ILE A 92 -10.93 0.54 -8.77
N GLY A 93 -11.02 -0.68 -8.26
CA GLY A 93 -12.30 -1.29 -7.88
C GLY A 93 -13.05 -0.49 -6.82
N THR A 94 -12.36 -0.06 -5.76
CA THR A 94 -12.96 0.72 -4.66
C THR A 94 -13.51 2.06 -5.18
N PHE A 95 -12.70 2.80 -5.93
CA PHE A 95 -13.12 4.07 -6.51
C PHE A 95 -14.19 3.89 -7.60
N SER A 96 -14.17 2.80 -8.37
CA SER A 96 -15.21 2.52 -9.37
C SER A 96 -16.57 2.26 -8.74
N VAL A 97 -16.62 1.50 -7.64
CA VAL A 97 -17.85 1.30 -6.87
C VAL A 97 -18.37 2.63 -6.34
N PHE A 98 -17.49 3.48 -5.83
CA PHE A 98 -17.87 4.81 -5.34
C PHE A 98 -18.41 5.70 -6.46
N SER A 99 -17.73 5.77 -7.61
CA SER A 99 -18.17 6.52 -8.79
C SER A 99 -19.42 5.94 -9.47
N MET A 100 -19.82 4.70 -9.16
CA MET A 100 -21.11 4.16 -9.60
C MET A 100 -22.26 4.62 -8.68
N ILE A 101 -21.99 4.78 -7.39
CA ILE A 101 -22.98 5.23 -6.40
C ILE A 101 -23.29 6.72 -6.59
N GLU A 102 -22.25 7.51 -6.85
CA GLU A 102 -22.40 8.94 -7.13
C GLU A 102 -22.04 9.22 -8.58
N SER A 103 -22.96 9.85 -9.33
CA SER A 103 -22.82 10.12 -10.78
C SER A 103 -21.79 11.21 -11.09
N TYR A 104 -20.55 11.02 -10.66
CA TYR A 104 -19.40 11.89 -10.91
C TYR A 104 -18.89 11.73 -12.35
N SER A 105 -18.38 12.82 -12.91
CA SER A 105 -17.68 12.84 -14.19
C SER A 105 -16.29 12.19 -14.05
N LEU A 106 -15.79 11.59 -15.14
CA LEU A 106 -14.48 10.91 -15.18
C LEU A 106 -13.27 11.84 -14.96
N LEU A 107 -13.47 13.17 -14.98
CA LEU A 107 -12.45 14.18 -14.73
C LEU A 107 -12.53 14.78 -13.32
N ASP A 108 -13.42 14.26 -12.47
CA ASP A 108 -13.67 14.82 -11.15
C ASP A 108 -12.64 14.37 -10.10
N PHE A 109 -12.69 15.05 -8.94
CA PHE A 109 -11.99 14.74 -7.69
C PHE A 109 -11.66 13.24 -7.45
N PRO A 110 -12.62 12.29 -7.52
CA PRO A 110 -12.35 10.87 -7.24
C PRO A 110 -11.37 10.23 -8.23
N PHE A 111 -11.32 10.67 -9.49
CA PHE A 111 -10.41 10.10 -10.48
C PHE A 111 -8.95 10.46 -10.19
N VAL A 112 -8.69 11.72 -9.84
CA VAL A 112 -7.33 12.17 -9.49
C VAL A 112 -6.85 11.49 -8.22
N MET A 113 -7.73 11.35 -7.21
CA MET A 113 -7.44 10.63 -5.97
C MET A 113 -7.18 9.13 -6.21
N MET A 114 -7.94 8.49 -7.11
CA MET A 114 -7.72 7.10 -7.51
C MET A 114 -6.34 6.91 -8.15
N LEU A 115 -5.96 7.78 -9.10
CA LEU A 115 -4.65 7.72 -9.74
C LEU A 115 -3.51 7.94 -8.74
N ALA A 116 -3.64 8.95 -7.87
CA ALA A 116 -2.64 9.23 -6.84
C ALA A 116 -2.45 8.03 -5.91
N ASN A 117 -3.55 7.43 -5.42
CA ASN A 117 -3.49 6.24 -4.57
C ASN A 117 -2.89 5.03 -5.31
N ALA A 118 -3.30 4.77 -6.54
CA ALA A 118 -2.78 3.66 -7.34
C ALA A 118 -1.28 3.78 -7.58
N LEU A 119 -0.80 4.99 -7.92
CA LEU A 119 0.62 5.29 -8.09
C LEU A 119 1.38 5.12 -6.77
N LEU A 120 0.86 5.62 -5.65
CA LEU A 120 1.51 5.50 -4.35
C LEU A 120 1.57 4.05 -3.86
N ILE A 121 0.55 3.24 -4.11
CA ILE A 121 0.58 1.81 -3.79
C ILE A 121 1.62 1.08 -4.63
N ALA A 122 1.69 1.37 -5.92
CA ALA A 122 2.72 0.80 -6.79
C ALA A 122 4.12 1.21 -6.30
N LEU A 123 4.38 2.50 -6.13
CA LEU A 123 5.66 3.01 -5.66
C LEU A 123 6.03 2.49 -4.27
N GLY A 124 5.07 2.46 -3.33
CA GLY A 124 5.25 1.93 -1.99
C GLY A 124 5.63 0.46 -2.00
N THR A 125 5.00 -0.35 -2.87
CA THR A 125 5.32 -1.78 -3.04
C THR A 125 6.77 -1.98 -3.48
N TRP A 126 7.28 -1.09 -4.35
CA TRP A 126 8.64 -1.17 -4.86
C TRP A 126 9.67 -0.62 -3.87
N TYR A 127 9.33 0.48 -3.19
CA TYR A 127 10.16 1.17 -2.21
C TYR A 127 10.36 0.36 -0.92
N PHE A 128 9.27 -0.20 -0.37
CA PHE A 128 9.36 -1.04 0.81
C PHE A 128 9.78 -2.47 0.41
N ASN A 129 10.76 -3.04 1.12
CA ASN A 129 11.15 -4.43 0.91
C ASN A 129 10.26 -5.37 1.74
N VAL A 130 9.75 -6.41 1.08
CA VAL A 130 9.09 -7.53 1.76
C VAL A 130 10.18 -8.39 2.38
N GLU A 131 10.29 -8.39 3.71
CA GLU A 131 11.24 -9.26 4.39
C GLU A 131 10.92 -10.73 4.10
N PRO A 132 11.87 -11.52 3.57
CA PRO A 132 11.66 -12.94 3.35
C PRO A 132 11.49 -13.64 4.71
N LYS A 133 10.59 -14.62 4.75
CA LYS A 133 10.40 -15.46 5.94
C LYS A 133 11.68 -16.27 6.16
N ILE A 134 12.58 -15.79 7.02
CA ILE A 134 13.77 -16.56 7.42
C ILE A 134 13.27 -17.83 8.11
N ASN A 135 13.37 -18.98 7.43
CA ASN A 135 13.08 -20.27 8.04
C ASN A 135 14.26 -20.58 8.97
N SER A 136 14.02 -20.50 10.28
CA SER A 136 15.01 -20.77 11.32
C SER A 136 15.38 -22.26 11.45
N GLU A 137 15.10 -23.09 10.45
CA GLU A 137 15.36 -24.54 10.45
C GLU A 137 16.69 -24.94 9.80
N THR A 138 17.49 -23.99 9.30
CA THR A 138 18.82 -24.28 8.73
C THR A 138 19.93 -23.56 9.48
N LEU A 139 19.89 -23.56 10.81
CA LEU A 139 21.11 -23.43 11.60
C LEU A 139 21.65 -24.86 11.80
N PRO A 140 22.67 -25.30 11.04
CA PRO A 140 23.37 -26.52 11.41
C PRO A 140 23.98 -26.30 12.79
N ASP A 141 23.58 -27.15 13.73
CA ASP A 141 24.07 -27.27 15.10
C ASP A 141 25.53 -27.82 15.08
N SER A 142 26.41 -27.23 14.26
CA SER A 142 27.75 -27.76 13.98
C SER A 142 28.84 -27.22 14.91
N THR A 143 28.49 -26.71 16.09
CA THR A 143 29.45 -26.21 17.09
C THR A 143 29.73 -27.16 18.26
N LEU A 144 29.28 -28.43 18.21
CA LEU A 144 29.37 -29.33 19.39
C LEU A 144 30.10 -30.68 19.20
N SER A 145 30.93 -30.83 18.18
CA SER A 145 31.85 -31.97 18.16
C SER A 145 33.18 -31.59 17.53
N ILE A 146 34.27 -32.10 18.11
CA ILE A 146 35.68 -31.99 17.69
C ILE A 146 36.46 -30.87 18.40
N ASN A 147 36.62 -30.98 19.72
CA ASN A 147 37.90 -30.72 20.38
C ASN A 147 37.92 -31.29 21.80
N SER A 148 38.01 -32.61 21.90
CA SER A 148 38.42 -33.30 23.13
C SER A 148 38.99 -34.66 22.75
N ASN A 149 40.30 -34.71 22.51
CA ASN A 149 41.24 -35.75 23.00
C ASN A 149 42.49 -35.79 22.11
N GLU A 150 43.34 -34.78 22.26
CA GLU A 150 44.79 -34.98 22.25
C GLU A 150 45.24 -34.94 23.71
N ASN A 151 45.65 -36.12 24.23
CA ASN A 151 46.75 -36.39 25.18
C ASN A 151 46.56 -37.76 25.83
#